data_AF-A0A9E9B398-F1
#
_entry.id   AF-A0A9E9B398-F1
#
_cell.length_a   1.000
_cell.length_b   1.000
_cell.length_c   1.000
_cell.angle_alpha   90.00
_cell.angle_beta   90.00
_cell.angle_gamma   90.00
#
_symmetry.space_group_name_H-M   'P 1'
#
loop_
_entity.id
_entity.type
_entity.pdbx_description
1 polymer ?
#
loop_
_entity_poly.entity_id
_entity_poly.type
_entity_poly.pdbx_seq_one_letter_code
_entity_poly.pdbx_strand_id
1 'polypeptide(L)'
;MGETVCVLNCHEQGIEVATIFPGFIQTNISINALTGDGSAQGTMDAATNKGLTATSFAKQVVKALTKGEEYIIVAGRKEKLATKVNRLSPPKLYKLIRESQVK
;
A
#
# COMPACT_ATOMS: atom_id res chain seq x y z
N MET A 1 -17.40 -11.60 -0.18
CA MET A 1 -17.69 -12.77 0.69
C MET A 1 -16.66 -13.90 0.57
N GLY A 2 -15.68 -13.87 -0.35
CA GLY A 2 -14.67 -14.93 -0.50
C GLY A 2 -13.41 -14.80 0.40
N GLU A 3 -13.03 -13.60 0.82
CA GLU A 3 -11.81 -13.41 1.63
C GLU A 3 -11.98 -13.93 3.08
N THR A 4 -13.16 -13.77 3.67
CA THR A 4 -13.42 -14.16 5.07
C THR A 4 -13.34 -15.67 5.30
N VAL A 5 -13.74 -16.48 4.32
CA VAL A 5 -13.69 -17.95 4.41
C VAL A 5 -12.24 -18.46 4.36
N CYS A 6 -11.39 -17.84 3.55
CA CYS A 6 -10.00 -18.27 3.41
C CYS A 6 -9.17 -17.92 4.66
N VAL A 7 -9.41 -16.75 5.25
CA VAL A 7 -8.74 -16.32 6.49
C VAL A 7 -9.11 -17.21 7.68
N LEU A 8 -10.38 -17.57 7.82
CA LEU A 8 -10.85 -18.49 8.89
C LEU A 8 -10.20 -19.88 8.79
N ASN A 9 -10.14 -20.46 7.58
CA ASN A 9 -9.55 -21.78 7.37
C ASN A 9 -8.03 -21.81 7.65
N CYS A 10 -7.29 -20.75 7.31
CA CYS A 10 -5.87 -20.64 7.64
C CYS A 10 -5.63 -20.60 9.16
N HIS A 11 -6.47 -19.88 9.91
CA HIS A 11 -6.34 -19.78 11.36
C HIS A 11 -6.53 -21.14 12.06
N GLU A 12 -7.52 -21.94 11.61
CA GLU A 12 -7.76 -23.30 12.15
C GLU A 12 -6.61 -24.28 11.86
N GLN A 13 -5.81 -24.02 10.82
CA GLN A 13 -4.63 -24.81 10.45
C GLN A 13 -3.34 -24.34 11.15
N GLY A 14 -3.41 -23.35 12.04
CA GLY A 14 -2.24 -22.78 12.71
C GLY A 14 -1.37 -21.92 11.79
N ILE A 15 -1.92 -21.41 10.67
CA ILE A 15 -1.22 -20.53 9.74
C ILE A 15 -1.50 -19.09 10.12
N GLU A 16 -0.44 -18.36 10.47
CA GLU A 16 -0.51 -16.92 10.70
C GLU A 16 -0.63 -16.17 9.37
N VAL A 17 -1.63 -15.27 9.27
CA VAL A 17 -1.89 -14.48 8.07
C VAL A 17 -1.77 -13.00 8.41
N ALA A 18 -1.06 -12.25 7.58
CA ALA A 18 -0.97 -10.80 7.70
C ALA A 18 -1.37 -10.13 6.38
N THR A 19 -2.12 -9.03 6.51
CA THR A 19 -2.50 -8.15 5.41
C THR A 19 -1.58 -6.94 5.37
N ILE A 20 -0.96 -6.69 4.22
CA ILE A 20 -0.01 -5.59 4.04
C ILE A 20 -0.64 -4.51 3.14
N PHE A 21 -0.59 -3.26 3.60
CA PHE A 21 -1.03 -2.08 2.85
C PHE A 21 0.19 -1.27 2.43
N PRO A 22 0.70 -1.49 1.21
CA PRO A 22 1.84 -0.75 0.68
C PRO A 22 1.45 0.66 0.25
N GLY A 23 2.37 1.61 0.43
CA GLY A 23 2.36 2.88 -0.30
C GLY A 23 3.03 2.76 -1.67
N PHE A 24 3.52 3.87 -2.22
CA PHE A 24 4.35 3.85 -3.43
C PHE A 24 5.69 3.18 -3.15
N ILE A 25 5.94 2.04 -3.82
CA ILE A 25 7.19 1.28 -3.72
C ILE A 25 7.88 1.30 -5.09
N GLN A 26 9.16 1.65 -5.11
CA GLN A 26 9.97 1.72 -6.32
C GLN A 26 10.21 0.32 -6.90
N THR A 27 9.29 -0.13 -7.75
CA THR A 27 9.30 -1.41 -8.46
C THR A 27 8.95 -1.18 -9.93
N ASN A 28 9.16 -2.20 -10.77
CA ASN A 28 8.87 -2.12 -12.21
C ASN A 28 7.37 -2.21 -12.53
N ILE A 29 6.49 -2.06 -11.54
CA ILE A 29 5.04 -2.25 -11.74
C ILE A 29 4.46 -1.23 -12.72
N SER A 30 4.90 0.03 -12.68
CA SER A 30 4.44 1.05 -13.62
C SER A 30 5.00 0.85 -15.03
N ILE A 31 6.23 0.35 -15.17
CA ILE A 31 6.84 0.06 -16.48
C ILE A 31 6.05 -1.04 -17.20
N ASN A 32 5.64 -2.07 -16.45
CA ASN A 32 4.93 -3.23 -16.97
C ASN A 32 3.40 -3.04 -16.99
N ALA A 33 2.89 -1.89 -16.54
CA ALA A 33 1.46 -1.60 -16.52
C ALA A 33 0.94 -1.40 -17.95
N LEU A 34 -0.35 -1.68 -18.15
CA LEU A 34 -1.04 -1.35 -19.38
C LEU A 34 -1.69 0.03 -19.26
N THR A 35 -1.64 0.80 -20.35
CA THR A 35 -2.38 2.05 -20.53
C THR A 35 -3.86 1.77 -20.81
N GLY A 36 -4.68 2.83 -20.89
CA GLY A 36 -6.12 2.70 -21.16
C GLY A 36 -6.47 2.09 -22.53
N ASP A 37 -5.52 2.12 -23.48
CA ASP A 37 -5.65 1.48 -24.80
C ASP A 37 -5.02 0.06 -24.85
N GLY A 38 -4.53 -0.45 -23.71
CA GLY A 38 -3.94 -1.78 -23.61
C GLY A 38 -2.49 -1.87 -24.09
N SER A 39 -1.86 -0.76 -24.48
CA SER A 39 -0.41 -0.73 -24.75
C SER A 39 0.41 -0.71 -23.45
N ALA A 40 1.70 -1.05 -23.51
CA ALA A 40 2.56 -1.01 -22.33
C ALA A 40 2.91 0.45 -21.98
N GLN A 41 2.81 0.81 -20.70
CA GLN A 41 3.19 2.13 -20.19
C GLN A 41 4.67 2.45 -20.45
N GLY A 42 5.54 1.45 -20.36
CA GLY A 42 6.96 1.51 -20.78
C GLY A 42 7.86 2.45 -19.98
N THR A 43 7.30 3.18 -19.01
CA THR A 43 7.99 4.21 -18.22
C THR A 43 7.62 4.11 -16.75
N MET A 44 8.53 4.51 -15.86
CA MET A 44 8.25 4.53 -14.43
C MET A 44 7.48 5.80 -14.07
N ASP A 45 6.32 5.64 -13.42
CA ASP A 45 5.55 6.77 -12.91
C ASP A 45 6.31 7.53 -11.80
N ALA A 46 6.09 8.85 -11.74
CA ALA A 46 6.80 9.74 -10.82
C ALA A 46 6.54 9.44 -9.34
N ALA A 47 5.33 8.98 -8.97
CA ALA A 47 5.02 8.61 -7.59
C ALA A 47 5.70 7.30 -7.21
N THR A 48 5.74 6.33 -8.14
CA THR A 48 6.48 5.06 -7.97
C THR A 48 7.98 5.31 -7.82
N ASN A 49 8.54 6.20 -8.65
CA ASN A 49 9.97 6.53 -8.61
C ASN A 49 10.39 7.26 -7.31
N LYS A 50 9.50 8.11 -6.76
CA LYS A 50 9.70 8.78 -5.46
C LYS A 50 9.32 7.90 -4.27
N GLY A 51 8.90 6.67 -4.53
CA GLY A 51 8.45 5.72 -3.53
C GLY A 51 9.57 5.19 -2.62
N LEU A 52 9.16 4.36 -1.67
CA LEU A 52 10.08 3.61 -0.81
C LEU A 52 10.84 2.58 -1.65
N THR A 53 12.13 2.37 -1.39
CA THR A 53 12.87 1.30 -2.06
C THR A 53 12.32 -0.08 -1.68
N ALA A 54 12.30 -1.01 -2.64
CA ALA A 54 11.81 -2.37 -2.41
C ALA A 54 12.52 -3.07 -1.24
N THR A 55 13.84 -2.86 -1.10
CA THR A 55 14.63 -3.37 0.02
C THR A 55 14.18 -2.82 1.37
N SER A 56 13.88 -1.52 1.45
CA SER A 56 13.41 -0.89 2.69
C SER A 56 12.00 -1.35 3.05
N PHE A 57 11.14 -1.52 2.04
CA PHE A 57 9.82 -2.12 2.21
C PHE A 57 9.91 -3.53 2.78
N ALA A 58 10.70 -4.41 2.15
CA ALA A 58 10.87 -5.80 2.58
C ALA A 58 11.38 -5.90 4.03
N LYS A 59 12.38 -5.09 4.41
CA LYS A 59 12.90 -5.06 5.78
C LYS A 59 11.83 -4.67 6.80
N GLN A 60 10.96 -3.70 6.48
CA GLN A 60 9.88 -3.28 7.36
C GLN A 60 8.80 -4.36 7.49
N VAL A 61 8.41 -4.98 6.37
CA VAL A 61 7.43 -6.07 6.35
C VAL A 61 7.91 -7.26 7.18
N VAL A 62 9.13 -7.75 6.92
CA VAL A 62 9.70 -8.89 7.67
C VAL A 62 9.72 -8.59 9.17
N LYS A 63 10.15 -7.39 9.56
CA LYS A 63 10.17 -6.98 10.97
C LYS A 63 8.77 -6.96 11.61
N ALA A 64 7.74 -6.55 10.88
CA ALA A 64 6.37 -6.54 11.37
C ALA A 64 5.78 -7.95 11.46
N LEU A 65 6.05 -8.81 10.46
CA LEU A 65 5.68 -10.22 10.49
C LEU A 65 6.31 -10.95 11.68
N THR A 66 7.60 -10.72 11.97
CA THR A 66 8.27 -11.33 13.14
C THR A 66 7.70 -10.91 14.50
N LYS A 67 6.85 -9.88 14.53
CA LYS A 67 6.15 -9.42 15.73
C LYS A 67 4.70 -9.92 15.82
N GLY A 68 4.24 -10.71 14.85
CA GLY A 68 2.85 -11.15 14.77
C GLY A 68 1.87 -10.01 14.40
N GLU A 69 2.33 -8.97 13.69
CA GLU A 69 1.44 -7.90 13.24
C GLU A 69 0.55 -8.39 12.08
N GLU A 70 -0.77 -8.45 12.30
CA GLU A 70 -1.73 -8.91 11.28
C GLU A 70 -2.08 -7.83 10.24
N TYR A 71 -2.02 -6.54 10.60
CA TYR A 71 -2.35 -5.41 9.73
C TYR A 71 -1.16 -4.46 9.60
N ILE A 72 -0.40 -4.60 8.52
CA ILE A 72 0.90 -3.94 8.36
C ILE A 72 0.79 -2.81 7.33
N ILE A 73 1.03 -1.56 7.73
CA ILE A 73 1.03 -0.40 6.82
C ILE A 73 2.47 0.04 6.56
N VAL A 74 2.96 -0.18 5.34
CA VAL A 74 4.31 0.22 4.92
C VAL A 74 4.22 1.22 3.78
N ALA A 75 4.28 2.50 4.15
CA ALA A 75 4.20 3.62 3.22
C ALA A 75 5.10 4.78 3.68
N GLY A 76 5.27 5.78 2.81
CA GLY A 76 5.97 7.02 3.15
C GLY A 76 5.22 7.83 4.21
N ARG A 77 5.89 8.86 4.75
CA ARG A 77 5.35 9.68 5.85
C ARG A 77 4.03 10.36 5.48
N LYS A 78 3.91 10.84 4.24
CA LYS A 78 2.70 11.52 3.73
C LYS A 78 1.52 10.57 3.65
N GLU A 79 1.73 9.36 3.11
CA GLU A 79 0.68 8.35 2.99
C GLU A 79 0.24 7.84 4.37
N LYS A 80 1.18 7.59 5.29
CA LYS A 80 0.85 7.21 6.68
C LYS A 80 0.01 8.28 7.37
N LEU A 81 0.34 9.56 7.17
CA LEU A 81 -0.45 10.67 7.70
C LEU A 81 -1.84 10.73 7.06
N ALA A 82 -1.93 10.58 5.74
CA ALA A 82 -3.20 10.55 5.02
C ALA A 82 -4.11 9.41 5.52
N THR A 83 -3.58 8.19 5.69
CA THR A 83 -4.33 7.06 6.25
C THR A 83 -4.82 7.35 7.67
N LYS A 84 -3.98 7.97 8.52
CA LYS A 84 -4.38 8.35 9.88
C LYS A 84 -5.49 9.40 9.88
N VAL A 85 -5.39 10.41 9.00
CA VAL A 85 -6.44 11.43 8.86
C VAL A 85 -7.72 10.82 8.31
N ASN A 86 -7.63 9.92 7.32
CA ASN A 86 -8.80 9.21 6.78
C ASN A 86 -9.53 8.42 7.86
N ARG A 87 -8.77 7.74 8.73
CA ARG A 87 -9.32 6.96 9.84
C ARG A 87 -10.00 7.82 10.90
N LEU A 88 -9.54 9.05 11.12
CA LEU A 88 -10.11 9.97 12.10
C LEU A 88 -11.27 10.80 11.53
N SER A 89 -11.17 11.25 10.28
CA SER A 89 -12.19 12.07 9.63
C SER A 89 -11.97 12.08 8.10
N PRO A 90 -12.66 11.20 7.37
CA PRO A 90 -12.61 11.18 5.91
C PRO A 90 -12.89 12.55 5.26
N PRO A 91 -13.87 13.37 5.71
CA PRO A 91 -14.14 14.68 5.12
C PRO A 91 -12.94 15.64 5.15
N LYS A 92 -12.11 15.58 6.20
CA LYS A 92 -10.91 16.43 6.33
C LYS A 92 -9.85 16.05 5.30
N LEU A 93 -9.66 14.75 5.06
CA LEU A 93 -8.74 14.29 4.02
C LEU A 93 -9.19 14.77 2.63
N TYR A 94 -10.48 14.64 2.31
CA TYR A 94 -11.01 15.12 1.03
C TYR A 94 -10.86 16.63 0.84
N LYS A 95 -10.94 17.41 1.93
CA LYS A 95 -10.69 18.85 1.88
C LYS A 95 -9.21 19.14 1.58
N LEU A 96 -8.30 18.49 2.30
CA LEU A 96 -6.84 18.63 2.10
C LEU A 96 -6.39 18.23 0.68
N ILE A 97 -6.94 17.13 0.14
CA ILE A 97 -6.59 16.68 -1.23
C ILE A 97 -7.05 17.71 -2.27
N ARG A 98 -8.28 18.23 -2.14
CA ARG A 98 -8.82 19.26 -3.05
C ARG A 98 -7.99 20.55 -3.03
N GLU A 99 -7.49 20.94 -1.87
CA GLU A 99 -6.63 22.12 -1.72
C GLU A 99 -5.21 21.89 -2.28
N SER A 100 -4.76 20.64 -2.36
CA SER A 100 -3.42 20.28 -2.85
C SER A 100 -3.29 20.16 -4.38
N GLN A 101 -4.40 20.06 -5.11
CA GLN A 101 -4.46 19.93 -6.58
C GLN A 101 -4.43 21.28 -7.33
N VAL A 102 -4.05 22.37 -6.67
CA VAL A 102 -3.89 23.68 -7.32
C VAL A 102 -2.41 23.91 -7.65
N LYS A 103 -1.91 23.21 -8.69
CA LYS A 103 -0.87 23.63 -9.64
C LYS A 103 -0.51 22.51 -10.61
#